data_AF-A0A349X8W5-F1
#
_entry.id   AF-A0A349X8W5-F1
#
_cell.length_a   1.000
_cell.length_b   1.000
_cell.length_c   1.000
_cell.angle_alpha   90.00
_cell.angle_beta   90.00
_cell.angle_gamma   90.00
#
_symmetry.space_group_name_H-M   'P 1'
#
loop_
_entity.id
_entity.type
_entity.pdbx_description
1 polymer ?
#
loop_
_entity_poly.entity_id
_entity_poly.type
_entity_poly.pdbx_seq_one_letter_code
_entity_poly.pdbx_strand_id
1 'polypeptide(L)'
;MRLKLAIILTTALLLSACGSGKKDFKVNVMSDPLGAYALMQVTYKDESNSDWIFLGPTPIDIQKKVSFANAESVSLKVIRPGFYEQVKTWKAKDFVKEHKSGKGIRWIPNMVQQ
;
A
#
# COMPACT_ATOMS: atom_id res chain seq x y z
N MET A 1 -39.62 -30.35 5.53
CA MET A 1 -38.77 -29.43 6.34
C MET A 1 -37.27 -29.49 6.03
N ARG A 2 -36.71 -30.59 5.50
CA ARG A 2 -35.26 -30.72 5.25
C ARG A 2 -34.71 -29.81 4.13
N LEU A 3 -35.52 -29.51 3.10
CA LEU A 3 -35.11 -28.66 1.96
C LEU A 3 -34.90 -27.18 2.35
N LYS A 4 -35.70 -26.65 3.29
CA LYS A 4 -35.58 -25.26 3.76
C LYS A 4 -34.30 -25.04 4.58
N LEU A 5 -33.87 -26.05 5.35
CA LEU A 5 -32.64 -26.00 6.14
C LEU A 5 -31.39 -25.98 5.24
N ALA A 6 -31.42 -26.74 4.13
CA ALA A 6 -30.32 -26.79 3.18
C ALA A 6 -30.09 -25.45 2.46
N ILE A 7 -31.17 -24.72 2.13
CA ILE A 7 -31.11 -23.41 1.47
C ILE A 7 -30.55 -22.34 2.41
N ILE A 8 -30.92 -22.37 3.69
CA ILE A 8 -30.41 -21.42 4.71
C ILE A 8 -28.91 -21.67 4.96
N LEU A 9 -28.49 -22.94 4.97
CA LEU A 9 -27.09 -23.29 5.19
C LEU A 9 -26.20 -22.87 4.02
N THR A 10 -26.65 -23.05 2.76
CA THR A 10 -25.90 -22.60 1.58
C THR A 10 -25.84 -21.08 1.43
N THR A 11 -26.84 -20.33 1.90
CA THR A 11 -26.78 -18.85 1.88
C THR A 11 -25.81 -18.29 2.94
N ALA A 12 -25.68 -18.94 4.10
CA ALA A 12 -24.72 -18.54 5.13
C ALA A 12 -23.26 -18.78 4.72
N LEU A 13 -22.99 -19.83 3.92
CA LEU A 13 -21.66 -20.16 3.40
C LEU A 13 -21.17 -19.20 2.30
N LEU A 14 -22.07 -18.50 1.61
CA LEU A 14 -21.69 -17.53 0.56
C LEU A 14 -21.29 -16.16 1.12
N LEU A 15 -21.63 -15.84 2.37
CA LEU A 15 -21.33 -14.56 3.01
C LEU A 15 -19.92 -14.47 3.60
N SER A 16 -19.20 -15.59 3.74
CA SER A 16 -17.83 -15.62 4.26
C SER A 16 -16.75 -15.32 3.21
N ALA A 17 -17.12 -15.13 1.93
CA ALA A 17 -16.18 -15.02 0.82
C ALA A 17 -15.68 -13.58 0.50
N CYS A 18 -16.12 -12.54 1.21
CA CYS A 18 -15.86 -11.15 0.78
C CYS A 18 -15.12 -10.30 1.85
N GLY A 19 -13.96 -10.75 2.33
CA GLY A 19 -13.17 -10.04 3.34
C GLY A 19 -11.76 -9.59 2.92
N SER A 20 -11.10 -10.33 2.03
CA SER A 20 -9.68 -10.12 1.66
C SER A 20 -9.48 -9.28 0.39
N GLY A 21 -10.39 -8.33 0.12
CA GLY A 21 -10.31 -7.47 -1.05
C GLY A 21 -9.11 -6.54 -1.01
N LYS A 22 -8.40 -6.41 -2.15
CA LYS A 22 -7.43 -5.33 -2.38
C LYS A 22 -8.12 -3.99 -2.12
N LYS A 23 -7.51 -3.11 -1.34
CA LYS A 23 -8.08 -1.79 -1.02
C LYS A 23 -7.43 -0.73 -1.90
N ASP A 24 -8.23 0.24 -2.31
CA ASP A 24 -7.72 1.44 -2.96
C ASP A 24 -6.96 2.28 -1.94
N PHE A 25 -5.69 2.56 -2.22
CA PHE A 25 -4.88 3.50 -1.46
C PHE A 25 -4.40 4.62 -2.36
N LYS A 26 -4.55 5.86 -1.88
CA LYS A 26 -4.12 7.07 -2.57
C LYS A 26 -2.72 7.44 -2.08
N VAL A 27 -1.79 7.64 -3.01
CA VAL A 27 -0.40 8.03 -2.74
C VAL A 27 -0.06 9.27 -3.52
N ASN A 28 0.41 10.28 -2.80
CA ASN A 28 0.96 11.51 -3.33
C ASN A 28 2.43 11.62 -2.94
N VAL A 29 3.32 11.44 -3.90
CA VAL A 29 4.78 11.54 -3.68
C VAL A 29 5.33 12.59 -4.62
N MET A 30 5.87 13.66 -4.04
CA MET A 30 6.72 14.62 -4.75
C MET A 30 8.18 14.20 -4.57
N SER A 31 9.12 14.98 -5.08
CA SER A 31 10.52 14.91 -4.66
C SER A 31 11.19 16.23 -4.95
N ASP A 32 12.28 16.50 -4.25
CA ASP A 32 13.21 17.57 -4.61
C ASP A 32 14.61 16.96 -4.82
N PRO A 33 15.12 16.92 -6.07
CA PRO A 33 14.52 17.46 -7.31
C PRO A 33 13.45 16.55 -7.93
N LEU A 34 12.60 17.11 -8.78
CA LEU A 34 11.51 16.41 -9.49
C LEU A 34 12.02 15.35 -10.50
N GLY A 35 11.19 14.37 -10.85
CA GLY A 35 11.52 13.34 -11.84
C GLY A 35 12.28 12.14 -11.27
N ALA A 36 12.22 11.93 -9.96
CA ALA A 36 12.74 10.74 -9.31
C ALA A 36 11.75 9.56 -9.44
N TYR A 37 12.22 8.33 -9.38
CA TYR A 37 11.37 7.14 -9.45
C TYR A 37 10.83 6.79 -8.07
N ALA A 38 9.51 6.76 -7.93
CA ALA A 38 8.83 6.30 -6.73
C ALA A 38 8.53 4.79 -6.81
N LEU A 39 8.88 4.09 -5.74
CA LEU A 39 8.77 2.64 -5.59
C LEU A 39 8.07 2.33 -4.27
N MET A 40 7.36 1.21 -4.21
CA MET A 40 6.70 0.73 -2.99
C MET A 40 6.98 -0.74 -2.76
N GLN A 41 7.20 -1.13 -1.51
CA GLN A 41 7.35 -2.52 -1.09
C GLN A 41 6.51 -2.78 0.17
N VAL A 42 5.97 -3.99 0.27
CA VAL A 42 5.27 -4.47 1.46
C VAL A 42 6.10 -5.59 2.08
N THR A 43 6.41 -5.47 3.37
CA THR A 43 7.00 -6.54 4.16
C THR A 43 5.89 -7.25 4.93
N TYR A 44 5.86 -8.56 4.86
CA TYR A 44 4.88 -9.41 5.54
C TYR A 44 5.44 -9.91 6.87
N LYS A 45 4.54 -10.39 7.75
CA LYS A 45 4.89 -10.86 9.11
C LYS A 45 5.81 -12.09 9.15
N ASP A 46 5.94 -12.81 8.04
CA ASP A 46 6.89 -13.92 7.87
C ASP A 46 8.27 -13.41 7.40
N GLU A 47 8.50 -12.10 7.51
CA GLU A 47 9.70 -11.37 7.08
C GLU A 47 9.95 -11.46 5.55
N SER A 48 9.01 -12.01 4.79
CA SER A 48 9.07 -11.99 3.34
C SER A 48 8.75 -10.59 2.82
N ASN A 49 9.46 -10.19 1.77
CA ASN A 49 9.24 -8.92 1.11
C ASN A 49 8.58 -9.15 -0.25
N SER A 50 7.59 -8.32 -0.59
CA SER A 50 7.11 -8.23 -1.97
C SER A 50 8.20 -7.68 -2.88
N ASP A 51 8.04 -7.83 -4.20
CA ASP A 51 8.84 -7.06 -5.14
C ASP A 51 8.59 -5.56 -4.97
N TRP A 52 9.59 -4.74 -5.35
CA TRP A 52 9.42 -3.30 -5.46
C TRP A 52 8.49 -2.98 -6.63
N ILE A 53 7.37 -2.34 -6.33
CA ILE A 53 6.37 -1.93 -7.30
C ILE A 53 6.70 -0.51 -7.74
N PHE A 54 6.96 -0.32 -9.04
CA PHE A 54 7.12 1.00 -9.63
C PHE A 54 5.78 1.75 -9.65
N LEU A 55 5.76 2.93 -9.04
CA LEU A 55 4.59 3.79 -8.95
C LEU A 55 4.57 4.88 -10.03
N GLY A 56 5.75 5.28 -10.52
CA GLY A 56 5.90 6.32 -11.53
C GLY A 56 7.01 7.33 -11.18
N PRO A 57 7.36 8.23 -12.11
CA PRO A 57 8.24 9.36 -11.83
C PRO A 57 7.51 10.45 -11.03
N THR A 58 8.17 11.05 -10.04
CA THR A 58 7.63 12.14 -9.24
C THR A 58 7.51 13.43 -10.07
N PRO A 59 6.48 14.26 -9.83
CA PRO A 59 5.42 14.08 -8.84
C PRO A 59 4.38 13.04 -9.29
N ILE A 60 3.97 12.17 -8.36
CA ILE A 60 2.87 11.22 -8.58
C ILE A 60 1.69 11.54 -7.66
N ASP A 61 0.47 11.44 -8.21
CA ASP A 61 -0.77 11.33 -7.45
C ASP A 61 -1.58 10.18 -8.02
N ILE A 62 -1.49 9.01 -7.38
CA ILE A 62 -2.07 7.76 -7.89
C ILE A 62 -3.00 7.09 -6.89
N GLN A 63 -3.93 6.32 -7.41
CA GLN A 63 -4.70 5.34 -6.65
C GLN A 63 -4.30 3.95 -7.11
N LYS A 64 -3.90 3.09 -6.16
CA LYS A 64 -3.51 1.70 -6.44
C LYS A 64 -4.32 0.76 -5.57
N LYS A 65 -4.54 -0.45 -6.08
CA LYS A 65 -5.19 -1.56 -5.35
C LYS A 65 -4.13 -2.49 -4.79
N VAL A 66 -3.91 -2.44 -3.48
CA VAL A 66 -2.95 -3.33 -2.78
C VAL A 66 -3.66 -4.00 -1.60
N SER A 67 -3.30 -5.26 -1.37
CA SER A 67 -3.70 -5.99 -0.17
C SER A 67 -2.60 -5.85 0.86
N PHE A 68 -2.95 -5.33 2.03
CA PHE A 68 -2.08 -5.28 3.21
C PHE A 68 -2.41 -6.41 4.20
N ALA A 69 -3.09 -7.47 3.72
CA ALA A 69 -3.32 -8.66 4.53
C ALA A 69 -1.97 -9.26 4.95
N ASN A 70 -1.81 -9.51 6.25
CA ASN A 70 -0.56 -9.99 6.86
C ASN A 70 0.66 -9.09 6.65
N ALA A 71 0.48 -7.83 6.22
CA ALA A 71 1.57 -6.87 6.15
C ALA A 71 2.05 -6.49 7.56
N GLU A 72 3.36 -6.46 7.74
CA GLU A 72 4.04 -5.92 8.91
C GLU A 72 4.41 -4.45 8.69
N SER A 73 5.00 -4.15 7.54
CA SER A 73 5.44 -2.80 7.19
C SER A 73 5.20 -2.48 5.71
N VAL A 74 5.15 -1.19 5.40
CA VAL A 74 5.07 -0.66 4.03
C VAL A 74 6.20 0.36 3.88
N SER A 75 6.98 0.23 2.82
CA SER A 75 8.08 1.13 2.50
C SER A 75 7.80 1.86 1.19
N LEU A 76 8.00 3.17 1.19
CA LEU A 76 8.11 3.98 -0.01
C LEU A 76 9.56 4.38 -0.20
N LYS A 77 10.04 4.22 -1.43
CA LYS A 77 11.40 4.57 -1.84
C LYS A 77 11.33 5.56 -2.99
N VAL A 78 12.20 6.57 -2.96
CA VAL A 78 12.42 7.48 -4.08
C VAL A 78 13.90 7.46 -4.44
N ILE A 79 14.17 7.17 -5.72
CA ILE A 79 15.53 7.08 -6.27
C ILE A 79 15.68 7.92 -7.53
N ARG A 80 16.85 8.51 -7.71
CA ARG A 80 17.22 9.23 -8.92
C ARG A 80 18.73 9.15 -9.11
N PRO A 81 19.23 8.78 -10.30
CA PRO A 81 20.66 8.80 -10.57
C PRO A 81 21.26 10.17 -10.26
N GLY A 82 22.38 10.19 -9.52
CA GLY A 82 23.07 11.42 -9.12
C GLY A 82 22.51 12.11 -7.86
N PHE A 83 21.52 11.52 -7.18
CA PHE A 83 20.94 12.06 -5.95
C PHE A 83 20.84 10.98 -4.86
N TYR A 84 20.62 11.41 -3.62
CA TYR A 84 20.49 10.47 -2.50
C TYR A 84 19.16 9.71 -2.56
N GLU A 85 19.24 8.39 -2.39
CA GLU A 85 18.05 7.57 -2.16
C GLU A 85 17.39 7.95 -0.84
N GLN A 86 16.05 8.02 -0.86
CA GLN A 86 15.25 8.25 0.33
C GLN A 86 14.28 7.08 0.50
N VAL A 87 14.19 6.54 1.72
CA VAL A 87 13.25 5.47 2.07
C VAL A 87 12.51 5.87 3.33
N LYS A 88 11.18 5.76 3.27
CA LYS A 88 10.31 5.93 4.44
C LYS A 88 9.53 4.65 4.66
N THR A 89 9.61 4.12 5.87
CA THR A 89 8.94 2.88 6.26
C THR A 89 7.93 3.17 7.36
N TRP A 90 6.73 2.62 7.20
CA TRP A 90 5.67 2.67 8.20
C TRP A 90 5.35 1.26 8.66
N LYS A 91 4.93 1.12 9.92
CA LYS A 91 4.19 -0.10 10.32
C LYS A 91 2.88 -0.14 9.54
N ALA A 92 2.46 -1.32 9.10
CA ALA A 92 1.27 -1.47 8.25
C ALA A 92 0.00 -0.89 8.91
N LYS A 93 -0.15 -1.03 10.23
CA LYS A 93 -1.27 -0.46 10.99
C LYS A 93 -1.28 1.07 10.93
N ASP A 94 -0.11 1.69 11.05
CA ASP A 94 0.04 3.14 11.05
C ASP A 94 -0.15 3.70 9.64
N PHE A 95 0.37 3.01 8.62
CA PHE A 95 0.15 3.34 7.21
C PHE A 95 -1.35 3.35 6.86
N VAL A 96 -2.10 2.31 7.26
CA VAL A 96 -3.54 2.24 7.03
C VAL A 96 -4.30 3.32 7.82
N LYS A 97 -3.84 3.64 9.03
CA LYS A 97 -4.42 4.72 9.84
C LYS A 97 -4.19 6.08 9.19
N GLU A 98 -2.97 6.37 8.75
CA GLU A 98 -2.60 7.61 8.06
C GLU A 98 -3.45 7.79 6.79
N HIS A 99 -3.51 6.75 5.95
CA HIS A 99 -4.33 6.74 4.72
C HIS A 99 -5.81 7.05 5.00
N LYS A 100 -6.40 6.44 6.03
CA LYS A 100 -7.80 6.68 6.42
C LYS A 100 -8.03 8.06 7.05
N SER A 101 -7.03 8.59 7.75
CA SER A 101 -7.16 9.83 8.53
C SER A 101 -7.14 11.11 7.69
N GLY A 102 -6.61 11.06 6.46
CA GLY A 102 -6.63 12.23 5.59
C GLY A 102 -6.04 11.97 4.22
N LYS A 103 -6.81 12.29 3.18
CA LYS A 103 -6.45 12.55 1.76
C LYS A 103 -5.43 11.63 1.04
N GLY A 104 -4.99 10.51 1.65
CA GLY A 104 -3.94 9.64 1.13
C GLY A 104 -2.57 9.87 1.78
N ILE A 105 -1.63 8.96 1.51
CA ILE A 105 -0.25 9.08 2.00
C ILE A 105 0.43 10.20 1.23
N ARG A 106 0.99 11.19 1.95
CA ARG A 106 1.71 12.32 1.34
C ARG A 106 3.15 12.35 1.80
N TRP A 107 4.09 12.41 0.86
CA TRP A 107 5.51 12.47 1.17
C TRP A 107 6.29 13.32 0.16
N ILE A 108 7.23 14.12 0.67
CA ILE A 108 8.09 15.03 -0.11
C ILE A 108 9.54 14.80 0.36
N PRO A 109 10.24 13.78 -0.16
CA PRO A 109 11.66 13.59 0.11
C PRO A 109 12.53 14.70 -0.49
N ASN A 110 13.49 15.17 0.30
CA ASN A 110 14.62 15.97 -0.18
C ASN A 110 15.77 15.01 -0.47
N MET A 111 16.26 15.01 -1.71
CA MET A 111 17.31 14.10 -2.17
C MET A 111 18.67 14.81 -2.37
N VAL A 112 18.74 16.09 -2.01
CA VAL A 112 19.93 16.94 -2.12
C VAL A 112 20.66 17.07 -0.77
N GLN A 113 19.92 17.00 0.34
CA GLN A 113 20.45 17.02 1.70
C GLN A 113 20.11 15.74 2.46
N GLN A 114 21.06 15.28 3.28
CA GLN A 114 20.89 14.16 4.22
C GLN A 114 20.63 14.68 5.63
#